data_AF-A0A8J2KZH6-F1
#
_entry.id   AF-A0A8J2KZH6-F1
#
_cell.length_a   1.000
_cell.length_b   1.000
_cell.length_c   1.000
_cell.angle_alpha   90.00
_cell.angle_beta   90.00
_cell.angle_gamma   90.00
#
_symmetry.space_group_name_H-M   'P 1'
#
loop_
_entity.id
_entity.type
_entity.pdbx_description
1 polymer ?
#
loop_
_entity_poly.entity_id
_entity_poly.type
_entity_poly.pdbx_seq_one_letter_code
_entity_poly.pdbx_strand_id
1 'polypeptide(L)'
;GEERAELLTPRRKVLALLGLVPSVGTPAEGIEADVLVVTSFADLTAKADQAKGKIIVFNQGWQGSYGSSVAYRSQGAIAAATAGGIATLISSVADFSLDTPHTGGMSYSPDVPQIPAACITVEDAQMLYRLQSN
;
A
#
# COMPACT_ATOMS: atom_id res chain seq x y z
N GLY A 1 12.49 -9.23 9.88
CA GLY A 1 12.43 -10.36 8.94
C GLY A 1 12.97 -9.89 7.60
N GLU A 2 12.97 -10.76 6.59
CA GLU A 2 13.19 -10.30 5.20
C GLU A 2 11.91 -9.61 4.71
N GLU A 3 12.04 -8.47 4.05
CA GLU A 3 10.94 -7.70 3.47
C GLU A 3 11.18 -7.58 1.96
N ARG A 4 10.28 -8.12 1.14
CA ARG A 4 10.38 -8.09 -0.32
C ARG A 4 9.01 -8.05 -0.99
N ALA A 5 8.93 -7.48 -2.19
CA ALA A 5 7.77 -7.55 -3.07
C ALA A 5 8.23 -7.57 -4.52
N GLU A 6 7.53 -8.34 -5.36
CA GLU A 6 7.78 -8.46 -6.79
C GLU A 6 6.45 -8.29 -7.53
N LEU A 7 6.44 -7.41 -8.53
CA LEU A 7 5.40 -7.41 -9.54
C LEU A 7 5.63 -8.61 -10.46
N LEU A 8 4.66 -9.52 -10.59
CA LEU A 8 4.80 -10.72 -11.41
C LEU A 8 4.36 -10.50 -12.86
N THR A 9 3.25 -9.80 -13.05
CA THR A 9 2.63 -9.48 -14.35
C THR A 9 2.25 -7.99 -14.39
N PRO A 10 2.23 -7.33 -15.56
CA PRO A 10 2.57 -7.84 -16.89
C PRO A 10 4.08 -7.96 -17.15
N ARG A 11 4.92 -7.48 -16.23
CA ARG A 11 6.37 -7.65 -16.27
C ARG A 11 6.90 -7.94 -14.89
N ARG A 12 7.98 -8.71 -14.82
CA ARG A 12 8.69 -8.94 -13.56
C ARG A 12 9.46 -7.71 -13.14
N LYS A 13 9.25 -7.24 -11.91
CA LYS A 13 10.01 -6.16 -11.30
C LYS A 13 9.98 -6.26 -9.78
N VAL A 14 11.15 -6.26 -9.16
CA VAL A 14 11.28 -6.07 -7.70
C VAL A 14 10.89 -4.63 -7.36
N LEU A 15 10.06 -4.50 -6.33
CA LEU A 15 9.66 -3.21 -5.78
C LEU A 15 10.56 -2.86 -4.60
N ALA A 16 10.96 -1.60 -4.49
CA ALA A 16 11.64 -1.12 -3.30
C ALA A 16 10.59 -0.88 -2.20
N LEU A 17 10.73 -1.54 -1.05
CA LEU A 17 9.81 -1.39 0.07
C LEU A 17 10.48 -1.32 1.44
N LEU A 18 9.71 -0.84 2.42
CA LEU A 18 9.99 -0.98 3.84
C LEU A 18 8.68 -1.25 4.60
N GLY A 19 8.70 -2.22 5.51
CA GLY A 19 7.58 -2.54 6.39
C GLY A 19 7.18 -1.36 7.27
N LEU A 20 5.89 -1.24 7.54
CA LEU A 20 5.37 -0.32 8.55
C LEU A 20 5.47 -0.96 9.93
N VAL A 21 5.57 -0.13 10.98
CA VAL A 21 5.61 -0.62 12.37
C VAL A 21 4.30 -0.23 13.05
N PRO A 22 3.57 -1.16 13.72
CA PRO A 22 3.89 -2.56 13.98
C PRO A 22 3.19 -3.54 13.00
N SER A 23 3.48 -3.49 11.70
CA SER A 23 2.82 -4.39 10.73
C SER A 23 2.99 -5.86 11.10
N VAL A 24 1.92 -6.64 10.93
CA VAL A 24 2.01 -8.10 10.96
C VAL A 24 2.80 -8.62 9.75
N GLY A 25 3.43 -9.77 9.92
CA GLY A 25 4.12 -10.46 8.82
C GLY A 25 3.14 -11.16 7.88
N THR A 26 3.62 -11.50 6.69
CA THR A 26 2.90 -12.41 5.78
C THR A 26 2.93 -13.86 6.29
N PRO A 27 2.05 -14.75 5.80
CA PRO A 27 2.24 -16.19 5.92
C PRO A 27 3.60 -16.65 5.37
N ALA A 28 4.02 -17.87 5.73
CA ALA A 28 5.33 -18.40 5.36
C ALA A 28 5.47 -18.55 3.82
N GLU A 29 4.39 -18.89 3.15
CA GLU A 29 4.25 -18.99 1.70
C GLU A 29 4.21 -17.63 0.99
N GLY A 30 4.09 -16.53 1.73
CA GLY A 30 3.90 -15.18 1.19
C GLY A 30 2.45 -14.87 0.81
N ILE A 31 2.25 -13.75 0.10
CA ILE A 31 0.96 -13.36 -0.47
C ILE A 31 1.18 -13.06 -1.95
N GLU A 32 0.42 -13.75 -2.80
CA GLU A 32 0.30 -13.44 -4.23
C GLU A 32 -1.17 -13.12 -4.51
N ALA A 33 -1.44 -11.91 -5.00
CA ALA A 33 -2.78 -11.47 -5.37
C ALA A 33 -2.73 -10.30 -6.34
N ASP A 34 -3.84 -10.09 -7.05
CA ASP A 34 -4.03 -8.91 -7.89
C ASP A 34 -3.90 -7.62 -7.08
N VAL A 35 -3.46 -6.58 -7.76
CA VAL A 35 -3.32 -5.24 -7.19
C VAL A 35 -4.54 -4.38 -7.55
N LEU A 36 -5.04 -3.61 -6.58
CA LEU A 36 -5.94 -2.48 -6.82
C LEU A 36 -5.24 -1.19 -6.36
N VAL A 37 -4.90 -0.34 -7.32
CA VAL A 37 -4.29 0.97 -7.09
C VAL A 37 -5.39 2.02 -6.92
N VAL A 38 -5.31 2.77 -5.83
CA VAL A 38 -6.25 3.83 -5.45
C VAL A 38 -5.50 5.11 -5.13
N THR A 39 -6.09 6.27 -5.42
CA THR A 39 -5.43 7.58 -5.22
C THR A 39 -5.87 8.29 -3.94
N SER A 40 -6.87 7.77 -3.24
CA SER A 40 -7.32 8.30 -1.95
C SER A 40 -8.15 7.28 -1.18
N PHE A 41 -8.45 7.58 0.09
CA PHE A 41 -9.45 6.81 0.84
C PHE A 41 -10.83 6.83 0.19
N ALA A 42 -11.24 8.00 -0.35
CA ALA A 42 -12.51 8.12 -1.06
C ALA A 42 -12.53 7.27 -2.35
N ASP A 43 -11.40 7.20 -3.07
CA ASP A 43 -11.26 6.34 -4.25
C ASP A 43 -11.35 4.85 -3.88
N LEU A 44 -10.75 4.44 -2.76
CA LEU A 44 -10.92 3.09 -2.23
C LEU A 44 -12.39 2.79 -1.87
N THR A 45 -13.07 3.71 -1.18
CA THR A 45 -14.49 3.56 -0.84
C THR A 45 -15.35 3.41 -2.11
N ALA A 46 -15.09 4.22 -3.14
CA ALA A 46 -15.80 4.16 -4.41
C ALA A 46 -15.55 2.84 -5.17
N LYS A 47 -14.42 2.17 -4.90
CA LYS A 47 -14.01 0.90 -5.53
C LYS A 47 -14.05 -0.28 -4.57
N ALA A 48 -14.75 -0.18 -3.44
CA ALA A 48 -14.74 -1.21 -2.39
C ALA A 48 -15.14 -2.59 -2.93
N ASP A 49 -16.09 -2.65 -3.86
CA ASP A 49 -16.54 -3.90 -4.50
C ASP A 49 -15.42 -4.62 -5.28
N GLN A 50 -14.36 -3.91 -5.66
CA GLN A 50 -13.20 -4.46 -6.39
C GLN A 50 -12.05 -4.85 -5.47
N ALA A 51 -12.06 -4.41 -4.20
CA ALA A 51 -10.92 -4.51 -3.29
C ALA A 51 -10.78 -5.91 -2.64
N LYS A 52 -11.86 -6.68 -2.58
CA LYS A 52 -11.90 -7.97 -1.89
C LYS A 52 -10.84 -8.93 -2.44
N GLY A 53 -9.97 -9.42 -1.55
CA GLY A 53 -8.92 -10.40 -1.89
C GLY A 53 -7.70 -9.82 -2.60
N LYS A 54 -7.62 -8.49 -2.78
CA LYS A 54 -6.52 -7.83 -3.50
C LYS A 54 -5.50 -7.18 -2.57
N ILE A 55 -4.34 -6.88 -3.11
CA ILE A 55 -3.34 -5.99 -2.49
C ILE A 55 -3.72 -4.55 -2.85
N ILE A 56 -4.02 -3.73 -1.83
CA ILE A 56 -4.43 -2.34 -2.03
C ILE A 56 -3.21 -1.44 -2.04
N VAL A 57 -2.97 -0.75 -3.16
CA VAL A 57 -1.86 0.20 -3.31
C VAL A 57 -2.40 1.62 -3.24
N PHE A 58 -2.02 2.36 -2.20
CA PHE A 58 -2.30 3.79 -2.13
C PHE A 58 -1.25 4.57 -2.92
N ASN A 59 -1.65 5.18 -4.04
CA ASN A 59 -0.88 6.13 -4.84
C ASN A 59 -1.43 7.54 -4.60
N GLN A 60 -1.36 8.00 -3.36
CA GLN A 60 -1.98 9.25 -2.92
C GLN A 60 -1.22 10.50 -3.37
N GLY A 61 0.07 10.39 -3.68
CA GLY A 61 0.93 11.56 -3.91
C GLY A 61 1.04 12.50 -2.69
N TRP A 62 1.70 13.64 -2.87
CA TRP A 62 1.80 14.63 -1.81
C TRP A 62 0.46 15.37 -1.62
N GLN A 63 -0.05 15.36 -0.39
CA GLN A 63 -1.37 15.92 -0.04
C GLN A 63 -1.29 17.38 0.42
N GLY A 64 -0.23 18.11 0.04
CA GLY A 64 -0.01 19.51 0.41
C GLY A 64 0.47 19.73 1.86
N SER A 65 0.46 18.70 2.71
CA SER A 65 1.03 18.76 4.05
C SER A 65 1.52 17.39 4.52
N TYR A 66 2.42 17.37 5.50
CA TYR A 66 2.87 16.12 6.12
C TYR A 66 1.73 15.42 6.85
N GLY A 67 0.89 16.16 7.59
CA GLY A 67 -0.22 15.59 8.37
C GLY A 67 -1.25 14.86 7.49
N SER A 68 -1.65 15.48 6.37
CA SER A 68 -2.57 14.86 5.40
C SER A 68 -1.95 13.65 4.70
N SER A 69 -0.65 13.69 4.41
CA SER A 69 0.05 12.60 3.73
C SER A 69 0.31 11.41 4.67
N VAL A 70 0.58 11.65 5.95
CA VAL A 70 0.79 10.62 6.98
C VAL A 70 -0.46 9.80 7.29
N ALA A 71 -1.66 10.35 7.04
CA ALA A 71 -2.91 9.62 7.26
C ALA A 71 -2.95 8.27 6.54
N TYR A 72 -2.37 8.19 5.33
CA TYR A 72 -2.26 6.93 4.56
C TYR A 72 -1.35 5.92 5.24
N ARG A 73 -0.26 6.38 5.84
CA ARG A 73 0.62 5.52 6.64
C ARG A 73 -0.08 5.00 7.89
N SER A 74 -0.78 5.88 8.61
CA SER A 74 -1.37 5.53 9.90
C SER A 74 -2.62 4.67 9.77
N GLN A 75 -3.43 4.90 8.74
CA GLN A 75 -4.77 4.31 8.59
C GLN A 75 -4.94 3.44 7.34
N GLY A 76 -3.95 3.39 6.44
CA GLY A 76 -4.03 2.64 5.17
C GLY A 76 -4.37 1.17 5.36
N ALA A 77 -3.75 0.50 6.34
CA ALA A 77 -4.03 -0.90 6.64
C ALA A 77 -5.47 -1.14 7.11
N ILE A 78 -6.01 -0.24 7.95
CA ILE A 78 -7.40 -0.30 8.41
C ILE A 78 -8.33 -0.11 7.21
N ALA A 79 -8.13 0.92 6.41
CA ALA A 79 -8.98 1.22 5.26
C ALA A 79 -8.99 0.08 4.23
N ALA A 80 -7.81 -0.47 3.92
CA ALA A 80 -7.69 -1.61 3.01
C ALA A 80 -8.36 -2.87 3.58
N ALA A 81 -8.18 -3.19 4.86
CA ALA A 81 -8.84 -4.32 5.51
C ALA A 81 -10.37 -4.16 5.54
N THR A 82 -10.88 -2.96 5.83
CA THR A 82 -12.31 -2.64 5.77
C THR A 82 -12.91 -2.91 4.38
N ALA A 83 -12.15 -2.61 3.32
CA ALA A 83 -12.55 -2.88 1.94
C ALA A 83 -12.36 -4.35 1.52
N GLY A 84 -11.88 -5.22 2.41
CA GLY A 84 -11.62 -6.64 2.14
C GLY A 84 -10.29 -6.94 1.45
N GLY A 85 -9.37 -5.96 1.39
CA GLY A 85 -8.00 -6.18 0.95
C GLY A 85 -7.23 -7.07 1.91
N ILE A 86 -6.24 -7.81 1.39
CA ILE A 86 -5.47 -8.81 2.16
C ILE A 86 -4.04 -8.37 2.50
N ALA A 87 -3.59 -7.28 1.88
CA ALA A 87 -2.36 -6.56 2.21
C ALA A 87 -2.45 -5.13 1.66
N THR A 88 -1.60 -4.22 2.14
CA THR A 88 -1.51 -2.87 1.56
C THR A 88 -0.09 -2.41 1.34
N LEU A 89 0.12 -1.69 0.24
CA LEU A 89 1.33 -0.93 -0.03
C LEU A 89 0.97 0.55 -0.11
N ILE A 90 1.79 1.41 0.50
CA ILE A 90 1.54 2.85 0.56
C ILE A 90 2.67 3.57 -0.16
N SER A 91 2.34 4.47 -1.09
CA SER A 91 3.33 5.36 -1.69
C SER A 91 4.00 6.17 -0.59
N SER A 92 5.32 6.23 -0.60
CA SER A 92 6.09 6.96 0.41
C SER A 92 5.66 8.42 0.52
N VAL A 93 5.62 8.92 1.76
CA VAL A 93 5.29 10.31 2.08
C VAL A 93 6.53 11.16 1.92
N ALA A 94 6.79 11.64 0.71
CA ALA A 94 7.92 12.52 0.40
C ALA A 94 7.50 13.65 -0.56
N ASP A 95 8.01 14.86 -0.33
CA ASP A 95 7.84 16.04 -1.21
C ASP A 95 8.79 15.97 -2.42
N PHE A 96 9.96 15.35 -2.26
CA PHE A 96 10.93 15.03 -3.31
C PHE A 96 11.42 13.58 -3.13
N SER A 97 11.30 12.76 -4.18
CA SER A 97 11.69 11.33 -4.13
C SER A 97 13.18 11.17 -4.41
N LEU A 98 13.87 10.39 -3.57
CA LEU A 98 15.27 9.97 -3.75
C LEU A 98 15.37 8.44 -3.96
N ASP A 99 14.29 7.80 -4.43
CA ASP A 99 14.20 6.34 -4.56
C ASP A 99 14.34 5.59 -3.21
N THR A 100 14.02 6.26 -2.11
CA THR A 100 14.09 5.70 -0.74
C THR A 100 12.71 5.62 -0.11
N PRO A 101 12.23 4.41 0.25
CA PRO A 101 10.98 4.27 0.98
C PRO A 101 11.07 4.96 2.35
N HIS A 102 10.02 5.70 2.72
CA HIS A 102 9.90 6.34 4.04
C HIS A 102 8.80 5.65 4.84
N THR A 103 9.18 5.02 5.95
CA THR A 103 8.32 4.26 6.86
C THR A 103 7.98 5.10 8.11
N GLY A 104 7.20 4.54 9.03
CA GLY A 104 6.78 5.16 10.26
C GLY A 104 5.64 4.38 10.92
N GLY A 105 5.09 4.94 11.99
CA GLY A 105 4.03 4.29 12.77
C GLY A 105 2.74 4.11 11.97
N MET A 106 2.12 2.94 12.15
CA MET A 106 0.75 2.63 11.79
C MET A 106 -0.06 2.16 12.99
N SER A 107 -1.37 2.00 12.83
CA SER A 107 -2.24 1.42 13.84
C SER A 107 -3.19 0.40 13.21
N TYR A 108 -3.59 -0.59 13.98
CA TYR A 108 -4.67 -1.50 13.64
C TYR A 108 -5.94 -1.12 14.41
N SER A 109 -7.08 -1.54 13.89
CA SER A 109 -8.36 -1.53 14.62
C SER A 109 -8.74 -2.96 14.98
N PRO A 110 -9.33 -3.22 16.17
CA PRO A 110 -9.84 -4.54 16.53
C PRO A 110 -11.06 -4.97 15.67
N ASP A 111 -11.69 -4.03 14.96
CA ASP A 111 -12.91 -4.29 14.19
C ASP A 111 -12.64 -4.89 12.81
N VAL A 112 -11.38 -4.91 12.38
CA VAL A 112 -10.98 -5.44 11.07
C VAL A 112 -9.75 -6.35 11.20
N PRO A 113 -9.58 -7.32 10.29
CA PRO A 113 -8.39 -8.15 10.28
C PRO A 113 -7.10 -7.31 10.17
N GLN A 114 -6.08 -7.69 10.92
CA GLN A 114 -4.75 -7.13 10.73
C GLN A 114 -4.16 -7.70 9.43
N ILE A 115 -3.78 -6.81 8.52
CA ILE A 115 -3.15 -7.17 7.24
C ILE A 115 -1.72 -6.65 7.17
N PRO A 116 -0.81 -7.33 6.44
CA PRO A 116 0.54 -6.83 6.18
C PRO A 116 0.50 -5.47 5.47
N ALA A 117 1.38 -4.56 5.89
CA ALA A 117 1.47 -3.21 5.37
C ALA A 117 2.92 -2.74 5.23
N ALA A 118 3.25 -2.17 4.07
CA ALA A 118 4.57 -1.62 3.77
C ALA A 118 4.46 -0.33 2.96
N CYS A 119 5.52 0.48 2.98
CA CYS A 119 5.69 1.59 2.05
C CYS A 119 6.49 1.15 0.83
N ILE A 120 6.12 1.66 -0.36
CA ILE A 120 6.91 1.56 -1.60
C ILE A 120 7.34 2.96 -2.08
N THR A 121 8.24 3.02 -3.06
CA THR A 121 8.63 4.29 -3.67
C THR A 121 7.47 4.93 -4.43
N VAL A 122 7.54 6.25 -4.63
CA VAL A 122 6.54 6.99 -5.40
C VAL A 122 6.52 6.49 -6.85
N GLU A 123 7.70 6.17 -7.39
CA GLU A 123 7.91 5.67 -8.74
C GLU A 123 7.23 4.32 -8.95
N ASP A 124 7.37 3.39 -8.00
CA ASP A 124 6.71 2.09 -8.05
C ASP A 124 5.18 2.23 -7.95
N ALA A 125 4.68 3.07 -7.05
CA ALA A 125 3.24 3.34 -6.92
C ALA A 125 2.65 3.96 -8.21
N GLN A 126 3.35 4.94 -8.81
CA GLN A 126 2.94 5.56 -10.08
C GLN A 126 3.01 4.58 -11.25
N MET A 127 4.02 3.70 -11.27
CA MET A 127 4.16 2.68 -12.29
C MET A 127 3.00 1.68 -12.24
N LEU A 128 2.64 1.20 -11.06
CA LEU A 128 1.46 0.34 -10.88
C LEU A 128 0.16 1.05 -11.29
N TYR A 129 0.01 2.33 -10.92
CA TYR A 129 -1.16 3.12 -11.32
C TYR A 129 -1.31 3.20 -12.84
N ARG A 130 -0.22 3.50 -13.57
CA ARG A 130 -0.21 3.54 -15.04
C ARG A 130 -0.51 2.18 -15.66
N LEU A 131 -0.04 1.09 -15.07
CA LEU A 131 -0.33 -0.26 -15.56
C LEU A 131 -1.80 -0.63 -15.37
N GLN A 132 -2.46 -0.17 -14.31
CA GLN A 132 -3.88 -0.42 -14.08
C GLN A 132 -4.79 0.40 -15.00
N SER A 133 -4.37 1.61 -15.41
CA SER A 133 -5.16 2.52 -16.25
C SER A 133 -5.10 2.23 -17.75
N ASN A 134 -4.27 1.27 -18.19
CA ASN A 134 -4.15 0.81 -19.58
C ASN A 134 -4.80 -0.55 -19.75
#